data_AF-A0A0F8ZMU0-F1
#
_entry.id   AF-A0A0F8ZMU0-F1
#
_cell.length_a   1.000
_cell.length_b   1.000
_cell.length_c   1.000
_cell.angle_alpha   90.00
_cell.angle_beta   90.00
_cell.angle_gamma   90.00
#
_symmetry.space_group_name_H-M   'P 1'
#
loop_
_entity.id
_entity.type
_entity.pdbx_description
1 polymer ?
#
loop_
_entity_poly.entity_id
_entity_poly.type
_entity_poly.pdbx_seq_one_letter_code
_entity_poly.pdbx_strand_id
1 'polypeptide(L)' 'MAYIREKRRGRRSYYYLVENYREDGHTRQRVIKYLGTKRPRGRQKGFRGT' A
#
# COMPACT_ATOMS: atom_id res chain seq x y z
N MET A 1 -0.22 -10.09 0.85
CA MET A 1 0.84 -9.40 0.07
C MET A 1 0.75 -7.91 0.31
N ALA A 2 1.88 -7.28 0.61
CA ALA A 2 1.96 -5.84 0.84
C ALA A 2 2.30 -5.08 -0.45
N TYR A 3 1.69 -3.92 -0.65
CA TYR A 3 1.91 -3.04 -1.81
C TYR A 3 1.74 -1.56 -1.44
N ILE A 4 2.22 -0.68 -2.31
CA ILE A 4 2.10 0.77 -2.12
C ILE A 4 0.77 1.23 -2.73
N ARG A 5 -0.10 1.80 -1.89
CA ARG A 5 -1.33 2.47 -2.30
C ARG A 5 -1.11 3.97 -2.36
N GLU A 6 -1.48 4.57 -3.48
CA GLU A 6 -1.59 6.02 -3.62
C GLU A 6 -3.02 6.48 -3.30
N LYS A 7 -3.15 7.52 -2.48
CA LYS A 7 -4.40 8.22 -2.22
C LYS A 7 -4.21 9.68 -2.60
N ARG A 8 -4.98 10.15 -3.58
CA ARG A 8 -4.97 11.56 -3.99
C ARG A 8 -6.02 12.34 -3.21
N ARG A 9 -5.62 13.46 -2.62
CA ARG A 9 -6.53 14.42 -1.97
C ARG A 9 -6.20 15.82 -2.50
N GLY A 10 -7.06 16.33 -3.39
CA GLY A 10 -6.82 17.57 -4.13
C GLY A 10 -5.55 17.48 -4.99
N ARG A 11 -4.60 18.38 -4.74
CA ARG A 11 -3.30 18.46 -5.44
C ARG A 11 -2.19 17.63 -4.79
N ARG A 12 -2.46 16.94 -3.67
CA ARG A 12 -1.46 16.15 -2.94
C ARG A 12 -1.71 14.65 -3.12
N SER A 13 -0.64 13.91 -3.36
CA SER A 13 -0.62 12.45 -3.32
C SER A 13 -0.06 11.98 -1.99
N TYR A 14 -0.68 10.95 -1.40
CA TYR A 14 -0.30 10.34 -0.14
C TYR A 14 -0.05 8.86 -0.39
N TYR A 15 1.11 8.36 0.04
CA TYR A 15 1.52 7.00 -0.20
C TYR A 15 1.46 6.19 1.09
N TYR A 16 0.90 4.98 1.01
CA TYR A 16 0.74 4.07 2.13
C TYR A 16 1.26 2.69 1.73
N LEU A 17 1.98 2.03 2.62
CA LEU A 17 2.19 0.59 2.55
C LEU A 17 0.96 -0.07 3.14
N VAL A 18 0.28 -0.87 2.34
CA VAL A 18 -0.93 -1.61 2.73
C VAL A 18 -0.73 -3.09 2.48
N GLU A 19 -1.44 -3.94 3.20
CA GLU A 19 -1.54 -5.36 2.88
C GLU A 19 -2.99 -5.80 2.75
N ASN A 20 -3.20 -6.76 1.85
CA ASN A 20 -4.45 -7.48 1.75
C ASN A 20 -4.50 -8.61 2.77
N TYR A 21 -5.63 -8.73 3.47
CA TYR A 21 -5.93 -9.83 4.38
C TYR A 21 -7.37 -10.30 4.16
N ARG A 22 -7.69 -11.53 4.56
CA ARG A 22 -9.07 -12.05 4.52
C ARG A 22 -9.70 -11.90 5.89
N GLU A 23 -10.93 -11.40 5.89
CA GLU A 23 -11.77 -11.23 7.07
C GLU A 23 -13.20 -11.49 6.63
N ASP A 24 -13.87 -12.44 7.30
CA ASP A 24 -15.25 -12.85 7.01
C ASP A 24 -15.50 -13.25 5.54
N GLY A 25 -14.54 -13.94 4.92
CA GLY A 25 -14.63 -14.34 3.51
C GLY A 25 -14.38 -13.21 2.51
N HIS A 26 -14.21 -11.97 2.98
CA HIS A 26 -13.93 -10.81 2.14
C HIS A 26 -12.45 -10.43 2.18
N THR A 27 -11.92 -9.93 1.06
CA THR A 27 -10.57 -9.36 1.02
C THR A 27 -10.61 -7.91 1.46
N ARG A 28 -9.97 -7.61 2.59
CA ARG A 28 -9.83 -6.25 3.13
C ARG A 28 -8.39 -5.78 3.05
N GLN A 29 -8.20 -4.47 3.15
CA GLN A 29 -6.90 -3.82 3.16
C GLN A 29 -6.64 -3.21 4.53
N ARG A 30 -5.47 -3.46 5.11
CA ARG A 30 -4.99 -2.76 6.31
C ARG A 30 -3.78 -1.90 5.98
N VAL A 31 -3.70 -0.73 6.59
CA VAL A 31 -2.56 0.17 6.43
C VAL A 31 -1.46 -0.26 7.39
N ILE A 32 -0.29 -0.61 6.84
CA ILE A 32 0.90 -0.95 7.61
C ILE A 32 1.68 0.31 7.98
N LYS A 33 1.92 1.19 7.00
CA LYS A 33 2.77 2.37 7.18
C LYS A 33 2.39 3.51 6.26
N TYR A 34 2.44 4.74 6.76
CA TYR A 34 2.41 5.93 5.92
C TYR A 34 3.81 6.24 5.39
N LEU A 35 3.93 6.40 4.07
CA LEU A 35 5.19 6.60 3.36
C LEU A 35 5.46 8.08 3.01
N GLY A 36 4.52 8.98 3.34
CA GLY A 36 4.63 10.40 3.04
C GLY A 36 3.94 10.81 1.75
N THR A 37 4.21 12.04 1.31
CA THR A 37 3.61 12.66 0.12
C THR A 37 4.51 12.64 -1.12
N LYS A 38 5.76 12.15 -0.97
CA LYS A 38 6.68 11.96 -2.09
C LYS A 38 6.55 10.53 -2.59
N ARG A 39 6.52 10.34 -3.91
CA ARG A 39 6.47 9.01 -4.51
C ARG A 39 7.68 8.20 -4.06
N PRO A 40 7.50 7.05 -3.39
CA PRO A 40 8.61 6.21 -2.98
C PRO A 40 9.37 5.74 -4.23
N ARG A 41 10.62 6.16 -4.39
CA ARG A 41 11.50 5.71 -5.47
C ARG A 41 12.23 4.46 -4.99
N GLY A 42 11.63 3.31 -5.22
CA GLY A 42 12.22 2.00 -4.98
C GLY A 42 11.57 0.98 -5.90
N ARG A 43 12.38 0.13 -6.54
CA ARG A 43 11.87 -1.01 -7.32
C ARG A 43 10.87 -1.77 -6.45
N GLN A 44 9.64 -1.90 -6.92
CA GLN A 44 8.70 -2.91 -6.42
C GLN A 44 9.32 -4.28 -6.75
N LYS A 45 10.26 -4.74 -5.91
CA LYS A 45 10.66 -6.14 -5.92
C LYS A 45 9.41 -6.85 -5.44
N GLY A 46 8.70 -7.50 -6.38
CA GLY A 46 7.57 -8.34 -6.05
C GLY A 46 7.98 -9.21 -4.88
N PHE A 47 7.31 -9.04 -3.75
CA PHE A 47 7.40 -9.95 -2.62
C PHE A 47 6.79 -11.27 -3.11
N ARG A 48 7.59 -12.07 -3.82
CA ARG A 48 7.32 -13.49 -4.05
C ARG A 48 7.39 -14.14 -2.67
N GLY A 49 6.22 -14.42 -2.10
CA GLY A 49 6.14 -15.44 -1.06
C GLY A 49 6.51 -16.77 -1.71
N THR A 50 7.60 -17.36 -1.24
CA THR A 50 7.76 -18.83 -1.21
C THR A 50 6.88 -19.38 -0.11
#